data_AF-A0A6B2LS16-F1
#
_entry.id   AF-A0A6B2LS16-F1
#
_cell.length_a   1.000
_cell.length_b   1.000
_cell.length_c   1.000
_cell.angle_alpha   90.00
_cell.angle_beta   90.00
_cell.angle_gamma   90.00
#
_symmetry.space_group_name_H-M   'P 1'
#
loop_
_entity.id
_entity.type
_entity.pdbx_description
1 polymer ?
#
loop_
_entity_poly.entity_id
_entity_poly.type
_entity_poly.pdbx_seq_one_letter_code
_entity_poly.pdbx_strand_id
1 'polypeptide(L)'
;MVDPDKIGRFGLGFCSIFHITDVPSFISGTQISFFDPHETNLPNKKRGVKGNFVRDNLGAKYPRQFESYNIFGFNEKKEYPSTLFRFPLRSKPSTISQRVYTNELISKLFEDLVV
;
A
#
# COMPACT_ATOMS: atom_id res chain seq x y z
N MET A 1 18.44 7.02 -16.96
CA MET A 1 18.80 7.78 -15.75
C MET A 1 17.54 8.52 -15.30
N VAL A 2 16.98 8.17 -14.14
CA VAL A 2 15.83 8.89 -13.57
C VAL A 2 16.41 10.09 -12.83
N ASP A 3 15.94 11.27 -13.21
CA ASP A 3 16.32 12.55 -12.61
C ASP A 3 15.94 12.54 -11.11
N PRO A 4 16.91 12.71 -10.18
CA PRO A 4 16.67 12.58 -8.74
C PRO A 4 15.67 13.61 -8.20
N ASP A 5 15.44 14.71 -8.93
CA ASP A 5 14.54 15.80 -8.52
C ASP A 5 13.17 15.75 -9.23
N LYS A 6 12.95 14.76 -10.12
CA LYS A 6 11.64 14.59 -10.75
C LYS A 6 10.70 13.83 -9.83
N ILE A 7 9.82 14.61 -9.20
CA ILE A 7 8.60 14.11 -8.59
C ILE A 7 7.86 13.30 -9.65
N GLY A 8 7.63 12.01 -9.39
CA GLY A 8 6.79 11.18 -10.25
C GLY A 8 5.43 11.84 -10.48
N ARG A 9 4.68 11.40 -11.50
CA ARG A 9 3.41 12.01 -11.93
C ARG A 9 2.34 12.19 -10.81
N PHE A 10 2.51 11.53 -9.67
CA PHE A 10 1.56 11.49 -8.55
C PHE A 10 1.91 12.45 -7.38
N GLY A 11 2.95 13.28 -7.53
CA GLY A 11 3.24 14.35 -6.57
C GLY A 11 3.90 13.89 -5.26
N LEU A 12 4.38 14.84 -4.46
CA LEU A 12 4.99 14.58 -3.15
C LEU A 12 3.97 14.10 -2.10
N GLY A 13 2.68 14.39 -2.29
CA GLY A 13 1.62 14.04 -1.35
C GLY A 13 1.53 12.52 -1.14
N PHE A 14 1.65 11.72 -2.19
CA PHE A 14 1.68 10.27 -2.03
C PHE A 14 2.95 9.78 -1.32
N CYS A 15 4.10 10.42 -1.53
CA CYS A 15 5.35 10.07 -0.85
C CYS A 15 5.29 10.28 0.67
N SER A 16 4.41 11.16 1.17
CA SER A 16 4.21 11.38 2.61
C SER A 16 3.82 10.10 3.35
N ILE A 17 3.24 9.12 2.64
CA ILE A 17 2.81 7.87 3.22
C ILE A 17 3.95 7.02 3.79
N PHE A 18 5.15 7.21 3.25
CA PHE A 18 6.32 6.48 3.68
C PHE A 18 6.79 6.86 5.09
N HIS A 19 6.22 7.91 5.68
CA HIS A 19 6.38 8.13 7.12
C HIS A 19 5.74 7.00 7.94
N ILE A 20 4.67 6.37 7.46
CA ILE A 20 3.85 5.41 8.23
C ILE A 20 4.10 3.95 7.80
N THR A 21 4.32 3.70 6.51
CA THR A 21 4.48 2.35 5.95
C THR A 21 5.62 2.27 4.95
N ASP A 22 6.28 1.12 4.84
CA ASP A 22 7.29 0.87 3.80
C ASP A 22 6.68 0.21 2.54
N VAL A 23 5.52 -0.44 2.68
CA VAL A 23 4.91 -1.24 1.61
C VAL A 23 3.44 -0.85 1.42
N PRO A 24 3.15 0.36 0.92
CA PRO A 24 1.78 0.77 0.67
C PRO A 24 1.20 -0.04 -0.49
N SER A 25 -0.11 -0.24 -0.42
CA SER A 25 -0.85 -0.97 -1.45
C SER A 25 -2.22 -0.35 -1.64
N PHE A 26 -2.78 -0.52 -2.84
CA PHE A 26 -4.15 -0.09 -3.10
C PHE A 26 -4.84 -0.98 -4.12
N ILE A 27 -6.16 -0.97 -4.04
CA ILE A 27 -7.08 -1.60 -4.97
C ILE A 27 -7.94 -0.51 -5.59
N SER A 28 -8.10 -0.53 -6.92
CA SER A 28 -9.01 0.35 -7.64
C SER A 28 -9.52 -0.35 -8.89
N GLY A 29 -10.84 -0.46 -9.04
CA GLY A 29 -11.43 -1.26 -10.11
C GLY A 29 -11.02 -2.73 -9.98
N THR A 30 -10.43 -3.30 -11.03
CA THR A 30 -9.91 -4.68 -11.06
C THR A 30 -8.42 -4.79 -10.74
N GLN A 31 -7.79 -3.66 -10.39
CA GLN A 31 -6.34 -3.59 -10.22
C GLN A 31 -5.96 -3.58 -8.75
N ILE A 32 -4.94 -4.36 -8.41
CA ILE A 32 -4.22 -4.27 -7.14
C ILE A 32 -2.78 -3.84 -7.43
N SER A 33 -2.27 -2.88 -6.65
CA SER A 33 -0.90 -2.38 -6.78
C SER A 33 -0.20 -2.38 -5.43
N PHE A 34 1.07 -2.74 -5.44
CA PHE A 34 1.96 -2.70 -4.29
C PHE A 34 3.21 -1.90 -4.64
N PHE A 35 3.73 -1.15 -3.69
CA PHE A 35 4.99 -0.43 -3.80
C PHE A 35 5.91 -0.92 -2.69
N ASP A 36 7.16 -1.23 -3.03
CA ASP A 36 8.14 -1.77 -2.12
C ASP A 36 9.52 -1.18 -2.48
N PRO A 37 9.82 0.06 -2.06
CA PRO A 37 11.06 0.73 -2.45
C PRO A 37 12.33 -0.02 -2.00
N HIS A 38 12.21 -0.91 -1.01
CA HIS A 38 13.30 -1.74 -0.52
C HIS A 38 13.54 -3.00 -1.36
N GLU A 39 12.63 -3.37 -2.26
CA GLU A 39 12.75 -4.53 -3.14
C GLU A 39 12.89 -5.88 -2.39
N THR A 40 12.32 -5.99 -1.19
CA THR A 40 12.47 -7.17 -0.31
C THR A 40 11.22 -8.03 -0.20
N ASN A 41 10.04 -7.49 -0.48
CA ASN A 41 8.73 -8.11 -0.25
C ASN A 41 8.07 -8.61 -1.54
N LEU A 42 8.49 -8.10 -2.70
CA LEU A 42 7.89 -8.45 -3.98
C LEU A 42 8.72 -9.49 -4.77
N PRO A 43 8.07 -10.33 -5.60
CA PRO A 43 8.77 -11.27 -6.47
C PRO A 43 9.77 -10.55 -7.39
N ASN A 44 10.95 -11.15 -7.57
CA ASN A 44 12.02 -10.64 -8.41
C ASN A 44 12.57 -9.26 -7.98
N LYS A 45 12.48 -8.91 -6.68
CA LYS A 45 13.06 -7.66 -6.15
C LYS A 45 12.59 -6.41 -6.91
N LYS A 46 11.30 -6.34 -7.20
CA LYS A 46 10.70 -5.19 -7.89
C LYS A 46 10.32 -4.11 -6.88
N ARG A 47 10.47 -2.84 -7.27
CA ARG A 47 9.98 -1.68 -6.48
C ARG A 47 8.47 -1.52 -6.44
N GLY A 48 7.76 -2.26 -7.28
CA GLY A 48 6.32 -2.28 -7.32
C GLY A 48 5.80 -3.34 -8.25
N VAL A 49 4.58 -3.78 -8.00
CA VAL A 49 3.86 -4.72 -8.85
C VAL A 49 2.41 -4.28 -8.98
N LYS A 50 1.85 -4.44 -10.17
CA LYS A 50 0.44 -4.25 -10.47
C LYS A 50 -0.11 -5.52 -11.08
N GLY A 51 -1.29 -5.94 -10.65
CA GLY A 51 -1.95 -7.15 -11.15
C GLY A 51 -3.45 -6.96 -11.27
N ASN A 52 -4.08 -7.73 -12.17
CA ASN A 52 -5.53 -7.78 -12.27
C ASN A 52 -6.03 -8.94 -11.40
N PHE A 53 -6.61 -8.63 -10.24
CA PHE A 53 -6.93 -9.67 -9.26
C PHE A 53 -8.08 -10.58 -9.69
N VAL A 54 -8.97 -10.10 -10.56
CA VAL A 54 -10.09 -10.87 -11.12
C VAL A 54 -9.61 -11.78 -12.24
N ARG A 55 -8.98 -11.20 -13.27
CA ARG A 55 -8.53 -11.95 -14.47
C ARG A 55 -7.48 -12.99 -14.12
N ASP A 56 -6.53 -12.64 -13.24
CA ASP A 56 -5.41 -13.50 -12.90
C ASP A 56 -5.73 -14.42 -11.70
N ASN A 57 -6.99 -14.39 -11.22
CA ASN A 57 -7.51 -15.15 -10.08
C ASN A 57 -6.58 -15.08 -8.85
N LEU A 58 -6.09 -13.88 -8.54
CA LEU A 58 -5.04 -13.68 -7.53
C LEU A 58 -5.54 -14.00 -6.11
N GLY A 59 -6.84 -13.81 -5.86
CA GLY A 59 -7.45 -14.15 -4.58
C GLY A 59 -7.38 -15.65 -4.27
N ALA A 60 -7.61 -16.51 -5.25
CA ALA A 60 -7.45 -17.96 -5.08
C ALA A 60 -5.97 -18.36 -4.97
N LYS A 61 -5.07 -17.68 -5.70
CA LYS A 61 -3.64 -17.97 -5.67
C LYS A 61 -2.95 -17.53 -4.37
N TYR A 62 -3.42 -16.44 -3.77
CA TYR A 62 -2.83 -15.81 -2.59
C TYR A 62 -3.88 -15.48 -1.52
N PRO A 63 -4.64 -16.48 -1.00
CA PRO A 63 -5.81 -16.23 -0.15
C PRO A 63 -5.47 -15.42 1.12
N ARG A 64 -4.36 -15.75 1.79
CA ARG A 64 -3.88 -15.01 2.98
C ARG A 64 -3.55 -13.55 2.69
N GLN A 65 -3.10 -13.23 1.48
CA GLN A 65 -2.81 -11.83 1.12
C GLN A 65 -4.12 -11.05 0.97
N PHE A 66 -5.15 -11.66 0.37
CA PHE A 66 -6.44 -11.05 0.09
C PHE A 66 -7.35 -10.96 1.33
N GLU A 67 -7.16 -11.83 2.33
CA GLU A 67 -7.88 -11.78 3.60
C GLU A 67 -7.82 -10.39 4.26
N SER A 68 -6.66 -9.74 4.20
CA SER A 68 -6.45 -8.40 4.76
C SER A 68 -7.18 -7.27 4.03
N TYR A 69 -7.81 -7.55 2.89
CA TYR A 69 -8.61 -6.60 2.12
C TYR A 69 -10.11 -6.89 2.22
N ASN A 70 -10.55 -7.93 2.93
CA ASN A 70 -11.97 -8.32 3.06
C ASN A 70 -12.73 -7.37 4.02
N ILE A 71 -12.72 -6.09 3.67
CA ILE A 71 -13.33 -4.96 4.39
C ILE A 71 -14.00 -4.05 3.35
N PHE A 72 -14.91 -3.19 3.79
CA PHE A 72 -15.60 -2.21 2.93
C PHE A 72 -16.28 -2.82 1.69
N GLY A 73 -16.72 -4.09 1.77
CA GLY A 73 -17.42 -4.78 0.67
C GLY A 73 -16.53 -5.21 -0.50
N PHE A 74 -15.20 -5.19 -0.32
CA PHE A 74 -14.28 -5.74 -1.30
C PHE A 74 -14.52 -7.24 -1.54
N ASN A 75 -14.38 -7.66 -2.79
CA ASN A 75 -14.53 -9.05 -3.20
C ASN A 75 -13.58 -9.33 -4.36
N GLU A 76 -12.68 -10.29 -4.18
CA GLU A 76 -11.61 -10.64 -5.11
C GLU A 76 -12.08 -11.23 -6.46
N LYS A 77 -13.38 -11.51 -6.61
CA LYS A 77 -13.96 -12.11 -7.82
C LYS A 77 -14.64 -11.09 -8.74
N LYS A 78 -14.78 -9.84 -8.31
CA LYS A 78 -15.45 -8.78 -9.07
C LYS A 78 -14.69 -7.45 -9.00
N GLU A 79 -15.00 -6.55 -9.91
CA GLU A 79 -14.48 -5.20 -9.86
C GLU A 79 -14.88 -4.50 -8.55
N TYR A 80 -13.93 -3.81 -7.93
CA TYR A 80 -14.19 -2.98 -6.76
C TYR A 80 -14.55 -1.56 -7.23
N PRO A 81 -15.78 -1.07 -6.97
CA PRO A 81 -16.30 0.18 -7.53
C PRO A 81 -15.69 1.45 -6.90
N SER A 82 -14.74 1.29 -5.99
CA SER A 82 -14.11 2.35 -5.22
C SER A 82 -12.58 2.16 -5.20
N THR A 83 -11.88 3.01 -4.44
CA THR A 83 -10.45 2.83 -4.17
C THR A 83 -10.25 2.44 -2.70
N LEU A 84 -9.54 1.35 -2.46
CA LEU A 84 -9.16 0.91 -1.12
C LEU A 84 -7.65 1.03 -0.97
N PHE A 85 -7.22 1.89 -0.06
CA PHE A 85 -5.82 1.98 0.32
C PHE A 85 -5.53 1.15 1.56
N ARG A 86 -4.38 0.48 1.59
CA ARG A 86 -3.92 -0.30 2.73
C ARG A 86 -2.46 0.02 3.03
N PHE A 87 -2.24 0.46 4.27
CA PHE A 87 -0.94 0.92 4.76
C PHE A 87 -0.56 0.11 5.99
N PRO A 88 0.13 -1.03 5.82
CA PRO A 88 0.63 -1.80 6.95
C PRO A 88 1.59 -0.93 7.77
N LEU A 89 1.28 -0.72 9.05
CA LEU A 89 2.12 0.10 9.91
C LEU A 89 3.52 -0.50 10.02
N ARG A 90 4.54 0.35 9.95
CA ARG A 90 5.92 -0.06 10.15
C ARG A 90 6.10 -0.63 11.56
N SER A 91 6.61 -1.85 11.63
CA SER A 91 6.86 -2.56 12.91
C SER A 91 8.31 -2.47 13.39
N LYS A 92 9.26 -2.18 12.49
CA LYS A 92 10.69 -2.01 12.77
C LYS A 92 11.24 -0.86 11.93
N PRO A 93 12.24 -0.10 12.43
CA PRO A 93 12.88 0.95 11.65
C PRO A 93 13.37 0.46 10.27
N SER A 94 13.20 1.30 9.25
CA SER A 94 13.67 1.04 7.88
C SER A 94 14.63 2.15 7.42
N THR A 95 15.28 1.95 6.27
CA THR A 95 16.13 3.02 5.71
C THR A 95 15.31 4.21 5.19
N ILE A 96 13.99 4.06 5.01
CA ILE A 96 13.11 5.17 4.62
C ILE A 96 12.69 5.99 5.85
N SER A 97 12.39 5.33 6.97
CA SER A 97 12.06 6.02 8.21
C SER A 97 12.37 5.19 9.44
N GLN A 98 12.92 5.85 10.46
CA GLN A 98 13.16 5.24 11.78
C GLN A 98 11.90 5.21 12.66
N ARG A 99 10.83 5.92 12.27
CA ARG A 99 9.61 6.06 13.09
C ARG A 99 8.73 4.81 12.97
N VAL A 100 8.46 4.20 14.12
CA VAL A 100 7.49 3.10 14.30
C VAL A 100 6.22 3.70 14.90
N TYR A 101 5.07 3.42 14.31
CA TYR A 101 3.78 3.94 14.79
C TYR A 101 3.17 2.97 15.79
N THR A 102 2.83 3.48 16.98
CA THR A 102 2.01 2.78 17.97
C THR A 102 0.54 3.15 17.79
N ASN A 103 -0.35 2.40 18.43
CA ASN A 103 -1.79 2.69 18.38
C ASN A 103 -2.09 4.10 18.92
N GLU A 104 -1.38 4.56 19.96
CA GLU A 104 -1.56 5.89 20.54
C GLU A 104 -1.17 7.00 19.55
N LEU A 105 -0.08 6.81 18.81
CA LEU A 105 0.34 7.77 17.77
C LEU A 105 -0.64 7.83 16.61
N ILE A 106 -1.27 6.71 16.26
CA ILE A 106 -2.31 6.67 15.22
C ILE A 106 -3.59 7.34 15.71
N SER A 107 -4.02 7.09 16.96
CA SER A 107 -5.16 7.79 17.54
C SER A 107 -4.94 9.31 17.55
N LYS A 108 -3.76 9.76 17.97
CA LYS A 108 -3.39 11.17 17.93
C LYS A 108 -3.43 11.74 16.51
N LEU A 109 -2.95 10.99 15.51
CA LEU A 109 -3.01 11.41 14.10
C LEU A 109 -4.46 11.60 13.63
N PHE A 110 -5.39 10.75 14.07
CA PHE A 110 -6.81 10.92 13.77
C PHE A 110 -7.41 12.13 14.48
N GLU A 111 -7.05 12.39 15.74
CA GLU A 111 -7.48 13.59 16.46
C GLU A 111 -7.00 14.87 15.77
N ASP A 112 -5.73 14.91 15.35
CA ASP A 112 -5.13 16.03 14.64
C ASP A 112 -5.76 16.27 13.25
N LEU A 113 -6.51 15.29 12.70
CA LEU A 113 -7.14 15.37 11.38
C LEU A 113 -8.59 15.87 11.42
N VAL A 114 -9.24 15.81 12.59
CA VAL A 114 -10.66 16.20 12.78
C VAL A 114 -10.78 17.69 13.19
N VAL A 115 -9.88 18.53 12.68
CA VAL A 115 -9.92 19.99 12.91
C VAL A 115 -11.17 20.62 12.30
#